data_AF-A0A212DI98-F1
#
_entry.id   AF-A0A212DI98-F1
#
_cell.length_a   1.000
_cell.length_b   1.000
_cell.length_c   1.000
_cell.angle_alpha   90.00
_cell.angle_beta   90.00
_cell.angle_gamma   90.00
#
_symmetry.space_group_name_H-M   'P 1'
#
loop_
_entity.id
_entity.type
_entity.pdbx_description
1 polymer ?
#
loop_
_entity_poly.entity_id
_entity_poly.type
_entity_poly.pdbx_seq_one_letter_code
_entity_poly.pdbx_strand_id
1 'polypeptide(L)'
;AFFKDPNVIPNLKLLSESSGEWITLGTEVKKIEAINVPCTQLSMSFFNRLYDEAIVRENGYIVKCLDCFCDPFLISDELRKVLLVEDSEKYEVFSQPDREEFLFCLFKHLCLGGALCQYEDVISPYLETTKLIYKDL
;
A
#
# COMPACT_ATOMS: atom_id res chain seq x y z
N ALA A 1 -18.44 20.96 9.30
CA ALA A 1 -18.04 19.61 8.85
C ALA A 1 -17.84 19.66 7.34
N PHE A 2 -16.72 19.15 6.83
CA PHE A 2 -16.26 19.33 5.43
C PHE A 2 -17.37 19.09 4.39
N PHE A 3 -18.05 17.94 4.42
CA PHE A 3 -19.11 17.59 3.45
C PHE A 3 -20.44 18.34 3.59
N LYS A 4 -20.57 19.21 4.61
CA LYS A 4 -21.72 20.13 4.77
C LYS A 4 -21.38 21.55 4.37
N ASP A 5 -20.13 21.82 4.00
CA ASP A 5 -19.70 23.15 3.58
C ASP A 5 -20.34 23.50 2.22
N PRO A 6 -20.97 24.68 2.09
CA PRO A 6 -21.64 25.08 0.85
C PRO A 6 -20.67 25.21 -0.34
N ASN A 7 -19.36 25.30 -0.11
CA ASN A 7 -18.35 25.29 -1.16
C ASN A 7 -17.88 23.87 -1.51
N VAL A 8 -18.06 22.88 -0.64
CA VAL A 8 -17.54 21.53 -0.89
C VAL A 8 -18.45 20.75 -1.84
N ILE A 9 -19.78 20.75 -1.62
CA ILE A 9 -20.72 20.00 -2.48
C ILE A 9 -20.63 20.40 -3.97
N PRO A 10 -20.59 21.69 -4.35
CA PRO A 10 -20.53 22.08 -5.76
C PRO A 10 -19.13 21.99 -6.38
N ASN A 11 -18.05 21.88 -5.59
CA ASN A 11 -16.68 21.92 -6.12
C ASN A 11 -15.90 20.61 -5.95
N LEU A 12 -16.29 19.73 -5.03
CA LEU A 12 -15.62 18.44 -4.85
C LEU A 12 -15.94 17.52 -6.02
N LYS A 13 -14.92 17.29 -6.85
CA LYS A 13 -15.00 16.44 -8.03
C LYS A 13 -14.66 15.00 -7.70
N LEU A 14 -15.43 14.08 -8.28
CA LEU A 14 -15.30 12.64 -8.19
C LEU A 14 -15.24 12.08 -9.62
N LEU A 15 -14.45 11.04 -9.85
CA LEU A 15 -14.44 10.35 -11.13
C LEU A 15 -15.59 9.32 -11.15
N SER A 16 -16.51 9.45 -12.09
CA SER A 16 -17.60 8.48 -12.28
C SER A 16 -17.05 7.17 -12.85
N GLU A 17 -17.25 6.05 -12.14
CA GLU A 17 -16.81 4.73 -12.62
C GLU A 17 -17.54 4.28 -13.90
N SER A 18 -18.76 4.74 -14.13
CA SER A 18 -19.57 4.33 -15.28
C SER A 18 -19.32 5.15 -16.55
N SER A 19 -19.04 6.44 -16.40
CA SER A 19 -18.85 7.37 -17.53
C SER A 19 -17.41 7.81 -17.73
N GLY A 20 -16.53 7.64 -16.74
CA GLY A 20 -15.16 8.15 -16.75
C GLY A 20 -15.08 9.68 -16.68
N GLU A 21 -16.19 10.37 -16.45
CA GLU A 21 -16.26 11.82 -16.37
C GLU A 21 -16.12 12.32 -14.92
N TRP A 22 -15.58 13.52 -14.77
CA TRP A 22 -15.51 14.20 -13.48
C TRP A 22 -16.87 14.82 -13.14
N ILE A 23 -17.53 14.30 -12.10
CA ILE A 23 -18.81 14.79 -11.59
C ILE A 23 -18.63 15.45 -10.22
N THR A 24 -19.53 16.36 -9.85
CA THR A 24 -19.59 16.90 -8.48
C THR A 24 -20.41 15.98 -7.59
N LEU A 25 -20.23 16.04 -6.26
CA LEU A 25 -21.03 15.26 -5.31
C LEU A 25 -22.55 15.36 -5.56
N GLY A 26 -23.03 16.55 -5.95
CA GLY A 26 -24.38 16.80 -6.49
C GLY A 26 -25.55 16.56 -5.52
N THR A 27 -25.31 15.95 -4.36
CA THR A 27 -26.31 15.53 -3.39
C THR A 27 -25.77 15.65 -1.97
N GLU A 28 -26.69 15.69 -1.00
CA GLU A 28 -26.34 15.74 0.42
C GLU A 28 -25.70 14.43 0.88
N VAL A 29 -24.53 14.53 1.54
CA VAL A 29 -23.84 13.38 2.13
C VAL A 29 -24.56 12.90 3.38
N LYS A 30 -25.07 11.66 3.32
CA LYS A 30 -25.84 11.05 4.43
C LYS A 30 -24.98 10.34 5.47
N LYS A 31 -23.84 9.78 5.06
CA LYS A 31 -22.94 9.01 5.93
C LYS A 31 -21.50 9.27 5.51
N ILE A 32 -20.61 9.36 6.49
CA ILE A 32 -19.16 9.48 6.27
C ILE A 32 -18.52 8.42 7.15
N GLU A 33 -17.65 7.60 6.56
CA GLU A 33 -16.78 6.69 7.27
C GLU A 33 -15.35 7.11 6.98
N ALA A 34 -14.54 7.21 8.03
CA ALA A 34 -13.12 7.49 7.92
C ALA A 34 -12.39 6.55 8.86
N ILE A 35 -11.36 5.90 8.34
CA ILE A 35 -10.48 5.03 9.12
C ILE A 35 -9.21 5.83 9.35
N ASN A 36 -8.81 5.97 10.61
CA ASN A 36 -7.53 6.57 10.94
C ASN A 36 -6.41 5.58 10.57
N VAL A 37 -5.43 6.02 9.81
CA VAL A 37 -4.23 5.24 9.50
C VAL A 37 -3.15 5.66 10.50
N PRO A 38 -2.71 4.78 11.42
CA PRO A 38 -1.64 5.08 12.36
C PRO A 38 -0.37 5.56 11.63
N CYS A 39 0.29 6.57 12.17
CA CYS A 39 1.53 7.10 11.63
C CYS A 39 2.57 7.18 12.76
N THR A 40 2.80 6.04 13.41
CA THR A 40 3.68 5.94 14.58
C THR A 40 5.02 5.30 14.25
N GLN A 41 5.09 4.48 13.19
CA GLN A 41 6.33 3.92 12.68
C GLN A 41 7.05 4.91 11.76
N LEU A 42 8.11 5.52 12.29
CA LEU A 42 8.88 6.57 11.59
C LEU A 42 10.20 6.07 10.97
N SER A 43 10.66 4.89 11.35
CA SER A 43 11.99 4.39 10.99
C SER A 43 11.92 3.35 9.89
N MET A 44 12.76 3.49 8.86
CA MET A 44 12.93 2.48 7.81
C MET A 44 13.52 1.16 8.34
N SER A 45 14.11 1.15 9.55
CA SER A 45 14.54 -0.10 10.21
C SER A 45 13.37 -1.05 10.48
N PHE A 46 12.13 -0.55 10.43
CA PHE A 46 10.91 -1.35 10.43
C PHE A 46 10.93 -2.48 9.38
N PHE A 47 11.55 -2.25 8.22
CA PHE A 47 11.66 -3.23 7.14
C PHE A 47 12.89 -4.14 7.24
N ASN A 48 13.74 -4.01 8.27
CA ASN A 48 14.89 -4.91 8.46
C ASN A 48 14.44 -6.37 8.62
N ARG A 49 13.23 -6.59 9.15
CA ARG A 49 12.58 -7.90 9.26
C ARG A 49 12.53 -8.68 7.94
N LEU A 50 12.50 -7.97 6.79
CA LEU A 50 12.54 -8.60 5.47
C LEU A 50 13.86 -9.36 5.24
N TYR A 51 14.96 -8.87 5.79
CA TYR A 51 16.25 -9.55 5.76
C TYR A 51 16.31 -10.65 6.81
N ASP A 52 15.87 -10.35 8.04
CA ASP A 52 15.90 -11.29 9.17
C ASP A 52 15.11 -12.58 8.87
N GLU A 53 14.00 -12.46 8.14
CA GLU A 53 13.10 -13.56 7.78
C GLU A 53 13.38 -14.15 6.37
N ALA A 54 14.55 -13.83 5.80
CA ALA A 54 14.99 -14.31 4.49
C ALA A 54 13.95 -14.12 3.36
N ILE A 55 13.22 -13.00 3.39
CA ILE A 55 12.37 -12.54 2.29
C ILE A 55 13.23 -11.82 1.25
N VAL A 56 14.27 -11.14 1.73
CA VAL A 56 15.31 -10.49 0.95
C VAL A 56 16.67 -11.07 1.34
N ARG A 57 17.53 -11.30 0.35
CA ARG A 57 18.91 -11.76 0.54
C ARG A 57 19.79 -10.62 1.03
N GLU A 58 20.94 -10.95 1.63
CA GLU A 58 21.92 -9.94 2.09
C GLU A 58 22.35 -8.95 1.00
N ASN A 59 22.34 -9.37 -0.27
CA ASN A 59 22.66 -8.52 -1.41
C ASN A 59 21.48 -7.68 -1.94
N GLY A 60 20.35 -7.67 -1.23
CA GLY A 60 19.15 -6.90 -1.55
C GLY A 60 18.20 -7.55 -2.55
N TYR A 61 18.53 -8.71 -3.12
CA TYR A 61 17.64 -9.41 -4.06
C TYR A 61 16.47 -10.05 -3.32
N ILE A 62 15.27 -9.85 -3.85
CA ILE A 62 14.04 -10.44 -3.31
C ILE A 62 14.02 -11.94 -3.67
N VAL A 63 13.72 -12.78 -2.69
CA VAL A 63 13.67 -14.24 -2.89
C VAL A 63 12.47 -14.59 -3.77
N LYS A 64 12.73 -15.26 -4.90
CA LYS A 64 11.68 -15.74 -5.82
C LYS A 64 10.94 -16.94 -5.22
N CYS A 65 9.69 -17.11 -5.61
CA CYS A 65 8.88 -18.28 -5.29
C CYS A 65 8.24 -18.86 -6.55
N LEU A 66 7.52 -19.98 -6.40
CA LEU A 66 6.69 -20.48 -7.49
C LEU A 66 5.54 -19.49 -7.76
N ASP A 67 5.25 -19.30 -9.05
CA ASP A 67 4.20 -18.39 -9.47
C ASP A 67 2.84 -18.85 -8.97
N CYS A 68 2.12 -17.96 -8.29
CA CYS A 68 0.72 -18.13 -7.94
C CYS A 68 -0.02 -16.80 -8.09
N PHE A 69 -1.34 -16.83 -7.93
CA PHE A 69 -2.17 -15.62 -8.01
C PHE A 69 -2.84 -15.35 -6.67
N CYS A 70 -2.87 -14.07 -6.30
CA CYS A 70 -3.70 -13.53 -5.23
C CYS A 70 -4.49 -12.38 -5.85
N ASP A 71 -5.70 -12.68 -6.33
CA ASP A 71 -6.48 -11.88 -7.27
C ASP A 71 -6.38 -10.35 -7.07
N PRO A 72 -6.01 -9.55 -8.10
CA PRO A 72 -5.55 -9.90 -9.46
C PRO A 72 -4.02 -10.04 -9.59
N PHE A 73 -3.28 -10.13 -8.48
CA PHE A 73 -1.82 -10.04 -8.48
C PHE A 73 -1.15 -11.37 -8.80
N LEU A 74 -0.20 -11.34 -9.73
CA LEU A 74 0.81 -12.39 -9.88
C LEU A 74 1.81 -12.29 -8.73
N ILE A 75 2.01 -13.40 -8.05
CA ILE A 75 2.94 -13.58 -6.94
C ILE A 75 4.09 -14.45 -7.43
N SER A 76 5.27 -13.86 -7.62
CA SER A 76 6.48 -14.53 -8.11
C SER A 76 7.66 -14.42 -7.13
N ASP A 77 7.42 -13.87 -5.95
CA ASP A 77 8.43 -13.65 -4.91
C ASP A 77 7.84 -13.64 -3.49
N GLU A 78 8.71 -13.86 -2.51
CA GLU A 78 8.34 -13.91 -1.10
C GLU A 78 7.87 -12.55 -0.56
N LEU A 79 8.30 -11.44 -1.16
CA LEU A 79 7.85 -10.10 -0.74
C LEU A 79 6.35 -9.94 -1.01
N ARG A 80 5.90 -10.27 -2.22
CA ARG A 80 4.47 -10.23 -2.57
C ARG A 80 3.65 -11.21 -1.76
N LYS A 81 4.19 -12.40 -1.44
CA LYS A 81 3.54 -13.34 -0.51
C LYS A 81 3.29 -12.71 0.85
N VAL A 82 4.31 -12.11 1.46
CA VAL A 82 4.19 -11.42 2.75
C VAL A 82 3.17 -10.29 2.69
N LEU A 83 3.11 -9.54 1.58
CA LEU A 83 2.20 -8.40 1.45
C LEU A 83 0.74 -8.77 1.20
N LEU A 84 0.45 -9.93 0.59
CA LEU A 84 -0.87 -10.27 0.06
C LEU A 84 -1.47 -11.58 0.56
N VAL A 85 -0.65 -12.59 0.87
CA VAL A 85 -1.13 -13.95 1.12
C VAL A 85 -1.25 -14.18 2.63
N GLU A 86 -2.45 -13.97 3.17
CA GLU A 86 -2.76 -14.12 4.61
C GLU A 86 -2.40 -15.50 5.16
N ASP A 87 -2.60 -16.55 4.36
CA ASP A 87 -2.28 -17.93 4.74
C ASP A 87 -0.79 -18.29 4.57
N SER A 88 0.08 -17.33 4.19
CA SER A 88 1.50 -17.60 4.04
C SER A 88 2.21 -17.63 5.41
N GLU A 89 3.16 -18.55 5.55
CA GLU A 89 3.96 -18.70 6.78
C GLU A 89 4.61 -17.39 7.24
N LYS A 90 5.00 -16.53 6.29
CA LYS A 90 5.68 -15.26 6.54
C LYS A 90 4.73 -14.05 6.57
N TYR A 91 3.41 -14.26 6.53
CA TYR A 91 2.46 -13.15 6.63
C TYR A 91 2.65 -12.41 7.97
N GLU A 92 2.77 -13.13 9.07
CA GLU A 92 2.87 -12.53 10.41
C GLU A 92 4.23 -11.89 10.73
N VAL A 93 5.17 -11.80 9.78
CA VAL A 93 6.39 -10.98 9.91
C VAL A 93 6.06 -9.51 10.21
N PHE A 94 4.93 -9.06 9.67
CA PHE A 94 4.28 -7.81 10.06
C PHE A 94 2.94 -8.15 10.71
N SER A 95 2.80 -7.80 11.98
CA SER A 95 1.56 -7.98 12.73
C SER A 95 0.41 -7.14 12.16
N GLN A 96 -0.83 -7.43 12.55
CA GLN A 96 -1.98 -6.63 12.09
C GLN A 96 -1.82 -5.12 12.36
N PRO A 97 -1.37 -4.65 13.56
CA PRO A 97 -1.09 -3.23 13.77
C PRO A 97 0.04 -2.68 12.87
N ASP A 98 1.10 -3.46 12.65
CA ASP A 98 2.20 -3.07 11.76
C ASP A 98 1.70 -2.85 10.32
N ARG A 99 0.72 -3.65 9.88
CA ARG A 99 0.13 -3.59 8.53
C ARG A 99 -0.78 -2.39 8.34
N GLU A 100 -1.32 -1.84 9.42
CA GLU A 100 -2.18 -0.65 9.41
C GLU A 100 -1.36 0.65 9.44
N GLU A 101 -0.08 0.59 9.78
CA GLU A 101 0.80 1.77 9.79
C GLU A 101 0.93 2.38 8.39
N PHE A 102 0.93 3.71 8.36
CA PHE A 102 1.03 4.50 7.13
C PHE A 102 2.29 4.16 6.34
N LEU A 103 3.41 3.96 7.04
CA LEU A 103 4.68 3.56 6.44
C LEU A 103 4.57 2.21 5.72
N PHE A 104 3.90 1.22 6.33
CA PHE A 104 3.68 -0.09 5.71
C PHE A 104 2.72 0.02 4.52
N CYS A 105 1.61 0.73 4.68
CA CYS A 105 0.63 0.95 3.62
C CYS A 105 1.27 1.56 2.37
N LEU A 106 2.10 2.59 2.53
CA LEU A 106 2.82 3.24 1.45
C LEU A 106 3.80 2.28 0.75
N PHE A 107 4.60 1.56 1.53
CA PHE A 107 5.53 0.56 1.00
C PHE A 107 4.80 -0.53 0.20
N LYS A 108 3.70 -1.06 0.75
CA LYS A 108 2.85 -2.05 0.08
C LYS A 108 2.33 -1.52 -1.25
N HIS A 109 1.84 -0.28 -1.30
CA HIS A 109 1.35 0.33 -2.55
C HIS A 109 2.44 0.39 -3.63
N LEU A 110 3.67 0.77 -3.25
CA LEU A 110 4.79 0.84 -4.19
C LEU A 110 5.21 -0.55 -4.69
N CYS A 111 5.25 -1.56 -3.81
CA CYS A 111 5.60 -2.93 -4.18
C CYS A 111 4.57 -3.56 -5.13
N LEU A 112 3.29 -3.24 -4.94
CA LEU A 112 2.20 -3.81 -5.72
C LEU A 112 1.93 -3.03 -7.01
N GLY A 113 2.20 -1.72 -7.04
CA GLY A 113 2.24 -0.90 -8.26
C GLY A 113 0.93 -0.76 -9.05
N GLY A 114 -0.18 -1.34 -8.58
CA GLY A 114 -1.48 -1.32 -9.25
C GLY A 114 -1.45 -1.94 -10.64
N ALA A 115 -2.30 -1.47 -11.55
CA ALA A 115 -2.46 -2.02 -12.91
C ALA A 115 -1.23 -1.89 -13.81
N LEU A 116 -0.27 -1.02 -13.46
CA LEU A 116 0.94 -0.77 -14.25
C LEU A 116 2.19 -1.46 -13.68
N CYS A 117 2.04 -2.29 -12.63
CA CYS A 117 3.06 -3.18 -12.04
C CYS A 117 4.48 -2.58 -11.96
N GLN A 118 4.85 -2.00 -10.81
CA GLN A 118 6.23 -1.56 -10.54
C GLN A 118 7.06 -2.72 -9.99
N TYR A 119 7.39 -3.70 -10.83
CA TYR A 119 8.15 -4.88 -10.41
C TYR A 119 9.66 -4.60 -10.35
N GLU A 120 10.28 -4.91 -9.21
CA GLU A 120 11.73 -4.85 -9.02
C GLU A 120 12.25 -6.20 -8.52
N ASP A 121 13.47 -6.56 -8.92
CA ASP A 121 14.16 -7.75 -8.44
C ASP A 121 14.89 -7.53 -7.10
N VAL A 122 15.10 -6.27 -6.73
CA VAL A 122 15.83 -5.83 -5.55
C VAL A 122 14.96 -4.92 -4.68
N ILE A 123 15.18 -4.95 -3.36
CA ILE A 123 14.33 -4.22 -2.40
C ILE A 123 14.60 -2.72 -2.34
N SER A 124 15.82 -2.29 -2.70
CA SER A 124 16.30 -0.92 -2.47
C SER A 124 15.44 0.17 -3.14
N PRO A 125 14.99 0.04 -4.40
CA PRO A 125 14.13 1.02 -5.02
C PRO A 125 12.82 1.23 -4.26
N TYR A 126 12.21 0.17 -3.72
CA TYR A 126 11.00 0.27 -2.91
C TYR A 126 11.25 1.00 -1.59
N LEU A 127 12.33 0.68 -0.89
CA LEU A 127 12.65 1.30 0.40
C LEU A 127 12.98 2.79 0.24
N GLU A 128 13.82 3.15 -0.74
CA GLU A 128 14.19 4.56 -0.95
C GLU A 128 12.99 5.38 -1.45
N THR A 129 12.18 4.84 -2.35
CA THR A 129 10.96 5.54 -2.81
C THR A 129 9.95 5.72 -1.69
N THR A 130 9.73 4.68 -0.86
CA THR A 130 8.88 4.77 0.34
C THR A 130 9.36 5.87 1.27
N LYS A 131 10.66 5.89 1.58
CA LYS A 131 11.27 6.89 2.46
C LYS A 131 11.15 8.31 1.91
N LEU A 132 11.34 8.50 0.61
CA LEU A 132 11.22 9.81 -0.03
C LEU A 132 9.77 10.32 0.05
N ILE A 133 8.79 9.49 -0.31
CA ILE A 133 7.38 9.88 -0.27
C ILE A 133 6.90 10.09 1.17
N TYR A 134 7.27 9.22 2.10
CA TYR A 134 6.89 9.34 3.50
C TYR A 134 7.41 10.63 4.15
N LYS A 135 8.56 11.14 3.70
CA LYS A 135 9.13 12.41 4.19
C LYS A 135 8.48 13.66 3.57
N ASP A 136 7.85 13.50 2.41
CA ASP A 136 7.24 14.60 1.66
C ASP A 136 5.80 14.89 2.13
N LEU A 137 5.09 13.84 2.57
CA LEU A 137 3.71 13.90 3.09
C LEU A 137 3.66 14.28 4.57
#